data_AF-A0AAJ2LXB2-F1
#
_entry.id   AF-A0AAJ2LXB2-F1
#
_cell.length_a   1.000
_cell.length_b   1.000
_cell.length_c   1.000
_cell.angle_alpha   90.00
_cell.angle_beta   90.00
_cell.angle_gamma   90.00
#
_symmetry.space_group_name_H-M   'P 1'
#
loop_
_entity.id
_entity.type
_entity.pdbx_description
1 polymer ?
#
loop_
_entity_poly.entity_id
_entity_poly.type
_entity_poly.pdbx_seq_one_letter_code
_entity_poly.pdbx_strand_id
1 'polypeptide(L)'
;MKADAVIHALGARIGLDLGALDPSQRAVVLKTWCAAVGRGQAADVVVTVPAQPDTVRLLARLSQSVTREAIECRRGEGWMLHAAAVADDTGAVVVLVGLSGAGKTTAARVLGREFAYLTDETVFLARDGAVLPYRKPLSVIESRRGPKSERAPETLGLDRPVPERLHVAAIVLLDRRADAEDEASVSVVDLGDALPELVMQSNYLGEMRAPLRTIGHHAQAVGGVRRVRYREASQLVPIVRGLLDRPRTSRPAPRDVGEDDARHASRSRWTSAPRYARRPVDDVLPLTDPDRLAVLAHGSVRVLSGIGPAIWRNAEGAPLSALVQSVVAGVGSPPGASAEEIEDSVRAAVDALVSEGLLSETAPRWRIRADVAWTDDGETITALPLGEWRRAAPFGIEGSGAVIWRELASAVAASADAASPRELAEAVALRLQVDQRVAGEWVTAFLDELGAAGLVEAETAPVAS
;
A
#
# COMPACT_ATOMS: atom_id res chain seq x y z
N MET A 1 21.47 -4.93 33.19
CA MET A 1 22.78 -5.10 32.51
C MET A 1 23.38 -3.74 32.25
N LYS A 2 24.69 -3.56 32.45
CA LYS A 2 25.38 -2.28 32.22
C LYS A 2 25.92 -2.29 30.79
N ALA A 3 25.55 -1.30 29.97
CA ALA A 3 26.06 -1.17 28.61
C ALA A 3 27.54 -0.76 28.62
N ASP A 4 28.36 -1.39 27.78
CA ASP A 4 29.79 -1.07 27.59
C ASP A 4 29.97 0.20 26.75
N ALA A 5 29.05 0.44 25.81
CA ALA A 5 29.00 1.65 24.99
C ALA A 5 27.55 1.99 24.66
N VAL A 6 27.27 3.26 24.32
CA VAL A 6 25.94 3.72 23.91
C VAL A 6 26.04 4.32 22.51
N ILE A 7 25.21 3.81 21.61
CA ILE A 7 25.10 4.22 20.21
C ILE A 7 23.88 5.13 20.05
N HIS A 8 24.06 6.26 19.38
CA HIS A 8 22.96 7.14 19.00
C HIS A 8 22.49 6.77 17.60
N ALA A 9 21.23 6.35 17.50
CA ALA A 9 20.63 5.90 16.26
C ALA A 9 19.19 6.42 16.18
N LEU A 10 18.90 7.28 15.19
CA LEU A 10 17.57 7.87 15.02
C LEU A 10 17.08 8.55 16.31
N GLY A 11 17.99 9.17 17.05
CA GLY A 11 17.74 9.79 18.37
C GLY A 11 17.50 8.82 19.54
N ALA A 12 17.49 7.50 19.31
CA ALA A 12 17.46 6.50 20.38
C ALA A 12 18.87 6.21 20.88
N ARG A 13 19.01 5.86 22.16
CA ARG A 13 20.27 5.52 22.82
C ARG A 13 20.34 4.00 23.00
N ILE A 14 21.07 3.33 22.14
CA ILE A 14 21.17 1.87 22.11
C ILE A 14 22.45 1.47 22.84
N GLY A 15 22.31 0.87 24.01
CA GLY A 15 23.41 0.28 24.76
C GLY A 15 23.90 -0.99 24.08
N LEU A 16 25.21 -1.16 24.01
CA LEU A 16 25.84 -2.41 23.57
C LEU A 16 26.34 -3.16 24.80
N ASP A 17 25.89 -4.40 24.96
CA ASP A 17 26.49 -5.36 25.89
C ASP A 17 27.48 -6.21 25.11
N LEU A 18 28.77 -5.95 25.36
CA LEU A 18 29.92 -6.59 24.72
C LEU A 18 30.57 -7.63 25.63
N GLY A 19 29.88 -8.03 26.72
CA GLY A 19 30.42 -8.95 27.73
C GLY A 19 30.91 -10.28 27.18
N ALA A 20 30.30 -10.77 26.10
CA ALA A 20 30.65 -12.02 25.44
C ALA A 20 31.84 -11.92 24.47
N LEU A 21 32.31 -10.71 24.14
CA LEU A 21 33.41 -10.51 23.19
C LEU A 21 34.77 -10.48 23.88
N ASP A 22 35.81 -10.96 23.20
CA ASP A 22 37.20 -10.80 23.65
C ASP A 22 37.68 -9.33 23.50
N PRO A 23 38.78 -8.93 24.16
CA PRO A 23 39.27 -7.54 24.11
C PRO A 23 39.57 -7.01 22.71
N SER A 24 40.02 -7.87 21.79
CA SER A 24 40.34 -7.47 20.41
C SER A 24 39.07 -7.19 19.61
N GLN A 25 38.05 -8.03 19.75
CA GLN A 25 36.75 -7.85 19.12
C GLN A 25 36.03 -6.61 19.65
N ARG A 26 36.08 -6.38 20.98
CA ARG A 26 35.55 -5.15 21.60
C ARG A 26 36.19 -3.91 20.99
N ALA A 27 37.51 -3.88 20.88
CA ALA A 27 38.23 -2.75 20.30
C ALA A 27 37.81 -2.51 18.83
N VAL A 28 37.65 -3.56 18.03
CA VAL A 28 37.17 -3.45 16.64
C VAL A 28 35.75 -2.91 16.58
N VAL A 29 34.83 -3.41 17.41
CA VAL A 29 33.44 -2.91 17.46
C VAL A 29 33.42 -1.42 17.80
N LEU A 30 34.10 -1.02 18.87
CA LEU A 30 34.12 0.38 19.32
C LEU A 30 34.75 1.32 18.27
N LYS A 31 35.83 0.86 17.63
CA LYS A 31 36.47 1.60 16.54
C LYS A 31 35.55 1.73 15.33
N THR A 32 34.89 0.66 14.92
CA THR A 32 34.01 0.67 13.75
C THR A 32 32.80 1.59 13.94
N TRP A 33 32.26 1.64 15.16
CA TRP A 33 31.05 2.41 15.50
C TRP A 33 31.32 3.81 16.06
N CYS A 34 32.58 4.27 16.10
CA CYS A 34 33.01 5.49 16.77
C CYS A 34 32.15 6.73 16.42
N ALA A 35 31.73 6.87 15.16
CA ALA A 35 30.97 8.01 14.65
C ALA A 35 29.53 8.11 15.22
N ALA A 36 29.02 7.01 15.80
CA ALA A 36 27.68 6.94 16.39
C ALA A 36 27.71 6.82 17.92
N VAL A 37 28.89 6.83 18.56
CA VAL A 37 28.99 6.68 20.02
C VAL A 37 28.54 7.97 20.73
N GLY A 38 27.55 7.84 21.61
CA GLY A 38 27.12 8.87 22.54
C GLY A 38 27.94 8.87 23.82
N ARG A 39 28.35 10.04 24.32
CA ARG A 39 29.10 10.16 25.58
C ARG A 39 28.16 10.32 26.77
N GLY A 40 28.32 9.47 27.80
CA GLY A 40 27.84 9.72 29.16
C GLY A 40 26.33 9.64 29.40
N GLN A 41 25.56 8.98 28.53
CA GLN A 41 24.10 8.87 28.66
C GLN A 41 23.65 7.44 28.97
N ALA A 42 22.54 7.30 29.71
CA ALA A 42 21.90 6.00 29.94
C ALA A 42 21.27 5.48 28.63
N ALA A 43 21.31 4.17 28.41
CA ALA A 43 20.69 3.53 27.25
C ALA A 43 19.17 3.40 27.43
N ASP A 44 18.43 3.59 26.34
CA ASP A 44 16.98 3.34 26.27
C ASP A 44 16.69 1.83 26.10
N VAL A 45 17.53 1.15 25.31
CA VAL A 45 17.46 -0.29 25.05
C VAL A 45 18.88 -0.87 25.01
N VAL A 46 19.06 -2.15 25.33
CA VAL A 46 20.36 -2.82 25.29
C VAL A 46 20.35 -3.97 24.30
N VAL A 47 21.31 -3.97 23.38
CA VAL A 47 21.59 -5.07 22.44
C VAL A 47 22.75 -5.89 22.98
N THR A 48 22.49 -7.14 23.34
CA THR A 48 23.54 -8.11 23.66
C THR A 48 24.20 -8.61 22.38
N VAL A 49 25.52 -8.44 22.29
CA VAL A 49 26.31 -8.83 21.13
C VAL A 49 26.86 -10.24 21.36
N PRO A 50 26.36 -11.27 20.67
CA PRO A 50 26.83 -12.63 20.88
C PRO A 50 28.27 -12.79 20.38
N ALA A 51 29.04 -13.66 21.05
CA ALA A 51 30.35 -14.07 20.56
C ALA A 51 30.23 -14.64 19.13
N GLN A 52 31.14 -14.23 18.26
CA GLN A 52 31.24 -14.72 16.88
C GLN A 52 32.72 -14.90 16.54
N PRO A 53 33.16 -16.05 16.00
CA PRO A 53 34.57 -16.24 15.65
C PRO A 53 35.04 -15.31 14.53
N ASP A 54 34.13 -14.97 13.61
CA ASP A 54 34.39 -14.13 12.44
C ASP A 54 33.94 -12.69 12.70
N THR A 55 34.91 -11.78 12.78
CA THR A 55 34.71 -10.35 13.02
C THR A 55 33.87 -9.68 11.92
N VAL A 56 33.94 -10.13 10.67
CA VAL A 56 33.13 -9.57 9.57
C VAL A 56 31.65 -9.87 9.81
N ARG A 57 31.33 -11.14 10.15
CA ARG A 57 29.97 -11.55 10.50
C ARG A 57 29.47 -10.89 11.78
N LEU A 58 30.34 -10.73 12.78
CA LEU A 58 30.05 -10.02 14.02
C LEU A 58 29.53 -8.60 13.74
N LEU A 59 30.30 -7.83 12.97
CA LEU A 59 29.97 -6.44 12.65
C LEU A 59 28.70 -6.34 11.81
N ALA A 60 28.51 -7.21 10.82
CA ALA A 60 27.29 -7.23 10.00
C ALA A 60 26.03 -7.52 10.84
N ARG A 61 26.07 -8.51 11.74
CA ARG A 61 24.95 -8.83 12.64
C ARG A 61 24.67 -7.71 13.64
N LEU A 62 25.72 -7.06 14.13
CA LEU A 62 25.58 -5.90 15.01
C LEU A 62 24.90 -4.74 14.29
N SER A 63 25.32 -4.43 13.06
CA SER A 63 24.71 -3.43 12.17
C SER A 63 23.21 -3.66 12.02
N GLN A 64 22.80 -4.90 11.72
CA GLN A 64 21.39 -5.29 11.61
C GLN A 64 20.63 -5.17 12.93
N SER A 65 21.23 -5.60 14.04
CA SER A 65 20.55 -5.60 15.35
C SER A 65 20.33 -4.18 15.86
N VAL A 66 21.35 -3.33 15.80
CA VAL A 66 21.24 -1.92 16.21
C VAL A 66 20.27 -1.17 15.30
N THR A 67 20.33 -1.40 13.98
CA THR A 67 19.39 -0.75 13.04
C THR A 67 17.95 -1.14 13.36
N ARG A 68 17.69 -2.44 13.58
CA ARG A 68 16.36 -2.93 13.96
C ARG A 68 15.89 -2.25 15.24
N GLU A 69 16.65 -2.31 16.33
CA GLU A 69 16.23 -1.69 17.60
C GLU A 69 16.00 -0.17 17.46
N ALA A 70 16.81 0.53 16.65
CA ALA A 70 16.61 1.95 16.39
C ALA A 70 15.27 2.25 15.70
N ILE A 71 14.89 1.41 14.71
CA ILE A 71 13.62 1.51 14.00
C ILE A 71 12.46 1.14 14.95
N GLU A 72 12.62 0.10 15.77
CA GLU A 72 11.64 -0.33 16.79
C GLU A 72 11.29 0.81 17.74
N CYS A 73 12.30 1.53 18.25
CA CYS A 73 12.11 2.68 19.13
C CYS A 73 11.37 3.87 18.50
N ARG A 74 11.12 3.86 17.18
CA ARG A 74 10.51 4.95 16.42
C ARG A 74 9.21 4.59 15.73
N ARG A 75 8.68 3.39 16.00
CA ARG A 75 7.39 2.94 15.46
C ARG A 75 6.29 3.96 15.77
N GLY A 76 5.58 4.38 14.73
CA GLY A 76 4.45 5.32 14.84
C GLY A 76 4.82 6.78 15.15
N GLU A 77 6.11 7.11 15.38
CA GLU A 77 6.54 8.46 15.77
C GLU A 77 6.82 9.40 14.57
N GLY A 78 7.12 8.82 13.41
CA GLY A 78 7.47 9.57 12.21
C GLY A 78 7.66 8.68 11.00
N TRP A 79 8.07 9.28 9.88
CA TRP A 79 8.29 8.56 8.64
C TRP A 79 9.73 8.04 8.57
N MET A 80 9.88 6.72 8.57
CA MET A 80 11.17 6.05 8.43
C MET A 80 11.34 5.49 7.03
N LEU A 81 12.45 5.82 6.38
CA LEU A 81 12.75 5.48 5.00
C LEU A 81 14.07 4.72 4.89
N HIS A 82 14.07 3.65 4.09
CA HIS A 82 15.28 2.98 3.65
C HIS A 82 16.01 3.84 2.61
N ALA A 83 16.83 4.76 3.11
CA ALA A 83 17.44 5.83 2.34
C ALA A 83 18.84 6.18 2.89
N ALA A 84 19.65 6.80 2.05
CA ALA A 84 20.85 7.51 2.49
C ALA A 84 20.53 8.98 2.74
N ALA A 85 21.31 9.65 3.59
CA ALA A 85 21.19 11.09 3.79
C ALA A 85 22.53 11.77 4.07
N VAL A 86 22.62 13.00 3.57
CA VAL A 86 23.72 13.93 3.83
C VAL A 86 23.17 15.31 4.16
N ALA A 87 23.94 16.10 4.91
CA ALA A 87 23.59 17.46 5.28
C ALA A 87 24.67 18.48 4.89
N ASP A 88 24.26 19.72 4.64
CA ASP A 88 25.20 20.85 4.62
C ASP A 88 25.56 21.30 6.05
N ASP A 89 26.28 22.41 6.16
CA ASP A 89 26.66 23.04 7.43
C ASP A 89 25.51 23.81 8.11
N THR A 90 24.46 24.17 7.36
CA THR A 90 23.25 24.81 7.90
C THR A 90 22.28 23.80 8.53
N GLY A 91 22.47 22.51 8.26
CA GLY A 91 21.59 21.43 8.71
C GLY A 91 20.46 21.10 7.75
N ALA A 92 20.50 21.59 6.50
CA ALA A 92 19.62 21.16 5.44
C ALA A 92 20.02 19.76 4.95
N VAL A 93 19.04 18.87 4.79
CA VAL A 93 19.26 17.45 4.50
C VAL A 93 18.69 17.06 3.14
N VAL A 94 19.49 16.36 2.34
CA VAL A 94 19.00 15.65 1.16
C VAL A 94 18.84 14.16 1.49
N VAL A 95 17.62 13.66 1.31
CA VAL A 95 17.26 12.24 1.49
C VAL A 95 17.30 11.55 0.13
N LEU A 96 18.09 10.48 0.04
CA LEU A 96 18.35 9.71 -1.17
C LEU A 96 17.71 8.33 -1.04
N VAL A 97 16.50 8.21 -1.59
CA VAL A 97 15.72 6.99 -1.63
C VAL A 97 16.08 6.23 -2.91
N GLY A 98 16.11 4.90 -2.84
CA GLY A 98 16.26 4.09 -4.03
C GLY A 98 16.22 2.61 -3.69
N LEU A 99 15.78 1.80 -4.64
CA LEU A 99 15.73 0.34 -4.50
C LEU A 99 17.08 -0.25 -4.06
N SER A 100 17.06 -1.45 -3.51
CA SER A 100 18.31 -2.17 -3.22
C SER A 100 19.13 -2.29 -4.50
N GLY A 101 20.42 -1.93 -4.45
CA GLY A 101 21.29 -1.89 -5.62
C GLY A 101 21.29 -0.56 -6.40
N ALA A 102 20.39 0.39 -6.12
CA ALA A 102 20.42 1.73 -6.71
C ALA A 102 21.71 2.52 -6.34
N GLY A 103 22.49 2.03 -5.38
CA GLY A 103 23.81 2.58 -5.05
C GLY A 103 23.81 3.57 -3.89
N LYS A 104 22.83 3.51 -2.98
CA LYS A 104 22.72 4.38 -1.78
C LYS A 104 24.02 4.46 -0.97
N THR A 105 24.60 3.34 -0.57
CA THR A 105 25.89 3.30 0.15
C THR A 105 27.03 3.94 -0.65
N THR A 106 27.07 3.71 -1.97
CA THR A 106 28.07 4.34 -2.85
C THR A 106 27.85 5.85 -2.95
N ALA A 107 26.61 6.31 -3.09
CA ALA A 107 26.23 7.71 -3.11
C ALA A 107 26.57 8.39 -1.78
N ALA A 108 26.20 7.80 -0.65
CA ALA A 108 26.50 8.29 0.69
C ALA A 108 28.01 8.44 0.92
N ARG A 109 28.81 7.46 0.45
CA ARG A 109 30.27 7.51 0.55
C ARG A 109 30.88 8.65 -0.29
N VAL A 110 30.38 8.88 -1.50
CA VAL A 110 30.90 9.95 -2.37
C VAL A 110 30.47 11.31 -1.85
N LEU A 111 29.18 11.49 -1.55
CA LEU A 111 28.61 12.74 -1.07
C LEU A 111 29.13 13.10 0.32
N GLY A 112 29.36 12.12 1.20
CA GLY A 112 29.85 12.34 2.56
C GLY A 112 31.27 12.90 2.66
N ARG A 113 32.00 13.00 1.53
CA ARG A 113 33.28 13.73 1.45
C ARG A 113 33.08 15.24 1.31
N GLU A 114 31.94 15.64 0.76
CA GLU A 114 31.56 17.04 0.50
C GLU A 114 30.55 17.56 1.51
N PHE A 115 29.73 16.67 2.06
CA PHE A 115 28.61 16.95 2.96
C PHE A 115 28.72 16.10 4.23
N ALA A 116 28.04 16.50 5.30
CA ALA A 116 28.02 15.73 6.53
C ALA A 116 27.24 14.42 6.34
N TYR A 117 27.92 13.27 6.47
CA TYR A 117 27.29 11.95 6.40
C TYR A 117 26.36 11.70 7.60
N LEU A 118 25.08 11.41 7.30
CA LEU A 118 24.08 11.09 8.32
C LEU A 118 23.79 9.59 8.42
N THR A 119 23.61 8.90 7.30
CA THR A 119 23.30 7.46 7.21
C THR A 119 23.35 6.98 5.76
N ASP A 120 23.52 5.68 5.53
CA ASP A 120 23.31 5.03 4.23
C ASP A 120 22.12 4.05 4.20
N GLU A 121 21.41 3.89 5.33
CA GLU A 121 20.44 2.81 5.53
C GLU A 121 19.06 3.31 5.92
N THR A 122 18.92 4.11 6.99
CA THR A 122 17.59 4.51 7.47
C THR A 122 17.58 5.97 7.88
N VAL A 123 16.63 6.71 7.31
CA VAL A 123 16.37 8.11 7.63
C VAL A 123 15.05 8.18 8.38
N PHE A 124 15.03 8.90 9.51
CA PHE A 124 13.81 9.27 10.22
C PHE A 124 13.46 10.72 9.93
N LEU A 125 12.22 10.95 9.51
CA LEU A 125 11.61 12.27 9.31
C LEU A 125 10.46 12.46 10.31
N ALA A 126 10.63 13.39 11.23
CA ALA A 126 9.56 13.84 12.09
C ALA A 126 8.51 14.62 11.29
N ARG A 127 7.29 14.74 11.82
CA ARG A 127 6.16 15.43 11.15
C ARG A 127 6.47 16.88 10.75
N ASP A 128 7.31 17.57 11.51
CA ASP A 128 7.75 18.96 11.25
C ASP A 128 8.92 19.06 10.26
N GLY A 129 9.43 17.93 9.76
CA GLY A 129 10.54 17.84 8.84
C GLY A 129 11.90 17.73 9.52
N ALA A 130 11.98 17.64 10.85
CA ALA A 130 13.22 17.36 11.55
C ALA A 130 13.76 15.98 11.18
N VAL A 131 15.08 15.88 11.03
CA VAL A 131 15.78 14.62 10.68
C VAL A 131 16.59 14.15 11.88
N LEU A 132 16.50 12.87 12.22
CA LEU A 132 17.34 12.28 13.26
C LEU A 132 18.49 11.49 12.62
N PRO A 133 19.76 11.75 12.98
CA PRO A 133 20.90 11.11 12.35
C PRO A 133 21.07 9.65 12.82
N TYR A 134 21.69 8.82 11.97
CA TYR A 134 22.12 7.47 12.33
C TYR A 134 23.43 7.12 11.62
N ARG A 135 24.54 7.61 12.18
CA ARG A 135 25.89 7.56 11.59
C ARG A 135 26.54 6.19 11.72
N LYS A 136 25.81 5.14 11.34
CA LYS A 136 26.27 3.77 11.39
C LYS A 136 27.47 3.54 10.45
N PRO A 137 28.26 2.48 10.70
CA PRO A 137 29.27 2.02 9.75
C PRO A 137 28.65 1.71 8.38
N LEU A 138 29.40 2.01 7.31
CA LEU A 138 28.94 1.76 5.94
C LEU A 138 29.27 0.31 5.54
N SER A 139 28.29 -0.38 4.98
CA SER A 139 28.45 -1.76 4.50
C SER A 139 29.01 -1.77 3.06
N VAL A 140 30.34 -1.72 2.92
CA VAL A 140 31.00 -1.57 1.61
C VAL A 140 31.40 -2.91 0.99
N ILE A 141 31.27 -3.03 -0.34
CA ILE A 141 31.77 -4.18 -1.10
C ILE A 141 33.23 -3.89 -1.48
N GLU A 142 34.18 -4.61 -0.91
CA GLU A 142 35.62 -4.40 -1.15
C GLU A 142 36.18 -5.30 -2.27
N SER A 143 35.57 -6.45 -2.50
CA SER A 143 35.88 -7.33 -3.62
C SER A 143 34.59 -7.80 -4.29
N ARG A 144 34.59 -7.93 -5.63
CA ARG A 144 33.38 -8.21 -6.44
C ARG A 144 32.59 -9.46 -6.02
N ARG A 145 33.19 -10.37 -5.24
CA ARG A 145 32.56 -11.60 -4.74
C ARG A 145 32.73 -11.82 -3.23
N GLY A 146 33.33 -10.86 -2.51
CA GLY A 146 33.53 -10.96 -1.06
C GLY A 146 32.30 -10.50 -0.27
N PRO A 147 32.22 -10.86 1.03
CA PRO A 147 31.21 -10.29 1.91
C PRO A 147 31.37 -8.77 2.00
N LYS A 148 30.27 -8.07 2.31
CA LYS A 148 30.35 -6.65 2.66
C LYS A 148 31.13 -6.51 3.97
N SER A 149 32.03 -5.52 4.01
CA SER A 149 32.78 -5.13 5.19
C SER A 149 32.14 -3.89 5.81
N GLU A 150 31.92 -3.88 7.12
CA GLU A 150 31.49 -2.69 7.84
C GLU A 150 32.69 -1.77 8.08
N ARG A 151 32.63 -0.53 7.59
CA ARG A 151 33.71 0.46 7.73
C ARG A 151 33.22 1.70 8.48
N ALA A 152 34.02 2.15 9.43
CA ALA A 152 33.76 3.41 10.13
C ALA A 152 33.76 4.58 9.14
N PRO A 153 32.84 5.55 9.27
CA PRO A 153 32.80 6.73 8.41
C PRO A 153 34.14 7.47 8.30
N GLU A 154 34.85 7.63 9.43
CA GLU A 154 36.18 8.29 9.47
C GLU A 154 37.22 7.59 8.58
N THR A 155 37.20 6.25 8.51
CA THR A 155 38.16 5.49 7.68
C THR A 155 37.91 5.65 6.19
N LEU A 156 36.74 6.18 5.81
CA LEU A 156 36.34 6.46 4.45
C LEU A 156 36.49 7.95 4.08
N GLY A 157 36.98 8.78 5.01
CA GLY A 157 37.09 10.23 4.86
C GLY A 157 35.76 10.97 5.00
N LEU A 158 34.85 10.46 5.84
CA LEU A 158 33.53 11.05 6.10
C LEU A 158 33.49 11.71 7.49
N ASP A 159 34.41 12.65 7.69
CA ASP A 159 34.77 13.28 8.97
C ASP A 159 34.09 14.64 9.22
N ARG A 160 33.34 15.16 8.24
CA ARG A 160 32.62 16.43 8.38
C ARG A 160 31.68 16.42 9.59
N PRO A 161 31.64 17.53 10.36
CA PRO A 161 30.77 17.64 11.54
C PRO A 161 29.31 17.64 11.11
N VAL A 162 28.45 17.03 11.93
CA VAL A 162 27.00 17.03 11.73
C VAL A 162 26.40 18.18 12.54
N PRO A 163 25.63 19.09 11.91
CA PRO A 163 24.91 20.14 12.64
C PRO A 163 23.94 19.57 13.68
N GLU A 164 23.75 20.29 14.79
CA GLU A 164 22.87 19.84 15.88
C GLU A 164 21.39 19.74 15.48
N ARG A 165 20.96 20.60 14.56
CA ARG A 165 19.57 20.66 14.06
C ARG A 165 19.57 20.31 12.59
N LEU A 166 18.84 19.25 12.25
CA LEU A 166 18.73 18.76 10.88
C LEU A 166 17.29 18.86 10.40
N HIS A 167 17.08 19.27 9.16
CA HIS A 167 15.77 19.37 8.56
C HIS A 167 15.81 18.96 7.08
N VAL A 168 14.76 18.29 6.61
CA VAL A 168 14.69 17.85 5.21
C VAL A 168 14.55 19.05 4.27
N ALA A 169 15.40 19.09 3.25
CA ALA A 169 15.43 20.09 2.19
C ALA A 169 15.09 19.51 0.80
N ALA A 170 15.38 18.22 0.58
CA ALA A 170 14.95 17.52 -0.63
C ALA A 170 14.78 16.01 -0.40
N ILE A 171 13.83 15.42 -1.14
CA ILE A 171 13.65 13.97 -1.26
C ILE A 171 13.94 13.58 -2.71
N VAL A 172 14.87 12.66 -2.90
CA VAL A 172 15.41 12.26 -4.20
C VAL A 172 15.27 10.75 -4.38
N LEU A 173 14.65 10.33 -5.49
CA LEU A 173 14.65 8.96 -6.00
C LEU A 173 15.89 8.76 -6.89
N LEU A 174 16.72 7.78 -6.54
CA LEU A 174 17.93 7.41 -7.27
C LEU A 174 17.60 6.42 -8.39
N ASP A 175 17.85 6.83 -9.64
CA ASP A 175 17.70 5.99 -10.83
C ASP A 175 19.06 5.74 -11.47
N ARG A 176 19.82 4.77 -10.93
CA ARG A 176 21.15 4.44 -11.45
C ARG A 176 21.06 3.60 -12.72
N ARG A 177 21.64 4.07 -13.82
CA ARG A 177 21.54 3.48 -15.17
C ARG A 177 22.92 3.38 -15.80
N ALA A 178 23.28 2.19 -16.29
CA ALA A 178 24.58 1.98 -16.95
C ALA A 178 24.67 2.72 -18.29
N ASP A 179 23.52 2.90 -18.95
CA ASP A 179 23.30 3.60 -20.21
C ASP A 179 23.00 5.11 -20.03
N ALA A 180 23.03 5.64 -18.81
CA ALA A 180 22.87 7.08 -18.60
C ALA A 180 24.07 7.88 -19.14
N GLU A 181 23.79 9.14 -19.46
CA GLU A 181 24.78 10.10 -19.95
C GLU A 181 25.85 10.45 -18.92
N ASP A 182 26.87 11.17 -19.38
CA ASP A 182 28.00 11.64 -18.56
C ASP A 182 27.59 12.74 -17.57
N GLU A 183 26.45 13.39 -17.79
CA GLU A 183 25.82 14.31 -16.84
C GLU A 183 24.56 13.67 -16.24
N ALA A 184 24.37 13.82 -14.93
CA ALA A 184 23.15 13.37 -14.27
C ALA A 184 22.00 14.34 -14.56
N SER A 185 20.82 13.80 -14.88
CA SER A 185 19.62 14.59 -15.10
C SER A 185 18.69 14.55 -13.89
N VAL A 186 18.01 15.67 -13.64
CA VAL A 186 17.07 15.81 -12.53
C VAL A 186 15.70 16.16 -13.10
N SER A 187 14.68 15.42 -12.69
CA SER A 187 13.28 15.73 -13.00
C SER A 187 12.44 15.78 -11.74
N VAL A 188 11.41 16.61 -11.75
CA VAL A 188 10.36 16.54 -10.72
C VAL A 188 9.47 15.36 -11.04
N VAL A 189 9.13 14.59 -10.01
CA VAL A 189 8.24 13.44 -10.12
C VAL A 189 6.91 13.82 -9.53
N ASP A 190 5.85 13.51 -10.25
CA ASP A 190 4.50 13.57 -9.72
C ASP A 190 4.37 12.68 -8.46
N LEU A 191 3.68 13.16 -7.43
CA LEU A 191 3.60 12.44 -6.16
C LEU A 191 2.93 11.07 -6.32
N GLY A 192 1.89 10.96 -7.15
CA GLY A 192 1.23 9.69 -7.43
C GLY A 192 2.19 8.64 -7.99
N ASP A 193 3.08 9.06 -8.88
CA ASP A 193 4.08 8.16 -9.48
C ASP A 193 5.22 7.82 -8.51
N ALA A 194 5.53 8.71 -7.56
CA ALA A 194 6.55 8.49 -6.54
C ALA A 194 6.08 7.62 -5.37
N LEU A 195 4.78 7.64 -5.05
CA LEU A 195 4.21 6.97 -3.87
C LEU A 195 4.52 5.46 -3.79
N PRO A 196 4.36 4.66 -4.87
CA PRO A 196 4.67 3.22 -4.81
C PRO A 196 6.11 2.93 -4.37
N GLU A 197 7.08 3.69 -4.89
CA GLU A 197 8.48 3.52 -4.53
C GLU A 197 8.76 3.99 -3.09
N LEU A 198 8.21 5.14 -2.70
CA LEU A 198 8.37 5.68 -1.35
C LEU A 198 7.75 4.76 -0.28
N VAL A 199 6.55 4.25 -0.53
CA VAL A 199 5.85 3.31 0.37
C VAL A 199 6.64 2.01 0.49
N MET A 200 7.13 1.45 -0.62
CA MET A 200 7.96 0.25 -0.61
C MET A 200 9.26 0.43 0.18
N GLN A 201 9.82 1.63 0.21
CA GLN A 201 11.01 1.94 1.01
C GLN A 201 10.70 2.42 2.43
N SER A 202 9.44 2.41 2.86
CA SER A 202 9.05 2.88 4.20
C SER A 202 9.04 1.74 5.22
N ASN A 203 9.48 2.03 6.46
CA ASN A 203 9.39 1.10 7.59
C ASN A 203 8.20 1.46 8.49
N TYR A 204 7.45 0.45 8.95
CA TYR A 204 6.30 0.60 9.86
C TYR A 204 5.24 1.62 9.39
N LEU A 205 5.04 1.73 8.08
CA LEU A 205 4.11 2.70 7.50
C LEU A 205 2.66 2.51 8.01
N GLY A 206 2.21 1.26 8.21
CA GLY A 206 0.88 0.94 8.73
C GLY A 206 0.64 1.30 10.19
N GLU A 207 1.70 1.59 10.96
CA GLU A 207 1.59 2.05 12.36
C GLU A 207 1.50 3.58 12.47
N MET A 208 1.56 4.28 11.33
CA MET A 208 1.41 5.74 11.29
C MET A 208 -0.08 6.11 11.24
N ARG A 209 -0.45 7.22 11.90
CA ARG A 209 -1.85 7.71 11.91
C ARG A 209 -2.37 8.21 10.56
N ALA A 210 -1.48 8.65 9.66
CA ALA A 210 -1.82 9.21 8.34
C ALA A 210 -0.62 9.12 7.38
N PRO A 211 -0.19 7.90 6.99
CA PRO A 211 1.04 7.65 6.27
C PRO A 211 1.13 8.40 4.92
N LEU A 212 0.15 8.26 4.04
CA LEU A 212 0.18 8.89 2.71
C LEU A 212 0.14 10.41 2.83
N ARG A 213 -0.67 10.94 3.75
CA ARG A 213 -0.73 12.39 4.02
C ARG A 213 0.60 12.92 4.55
N THR A 214 1.28 12.16 5.40
CA THR A 214 2.62 12.52 5.92
C THR A 214 3.65 12.58 4.78
N ILE A 215 3.66 11.58 3.89
CA ILE A 215 4.52 11.59 2.70
C ILE A 215 4.22 12.80 1.82
N GLY A 216 2.94 13.04 1.52
CA GLY A 216 2.51 14.17 0.69
C GLY A 216 2.89 15.52 1.29
N HIS A 217 2.80 15.68 2.61
CA HIS A 217 3.22 16.90 3.31
C HIS A 217 4.74 17.12 3.17
N HIS A 218 5.55 16.08 3.42
CA HIS A 218 7.00 16.21 3.24
C HIS A 218 7.38 16.52 1.79
N ALA A 219 6.77 15.83 0.82
CA ALA A 219 6.98 16.11 -0.60
C ALA A 219 6.62 17.55 -0.94
N GLN A 220 5.48 18.06 -0.47
CA GLN A 220 5.07 19.44 -0.70
C GLN A 220 6.03 20.44 -0.05
N ALA A 221 6.47 20.19 1.19
CA ALA A 221 7.36 21.08 1.94
C ALA A 221 8.73 21.28 1.28
N VAL A 222 9.21 20.27 0.53
CA VAL A 222 10.51 20.31 -0.18
C VAL A 222 10.39 20.65 -1.68
N GLY A 223 9.20 21.08 -2.11
CA GLY A 223 8.92 21.45 -3.49
C GLY A 223 8.87 20.26 -4.45
N GLY A 224 8.35 19.13 -3.98
CA GLY A 224 8.15 17.89 -4.73
C GLY A 224 9.27 16.87 -4.55
N VAL A 225 8.97 15.63 -4.96
CA VAL A 225 9.95 14.54 -5.06
C VAL A 225 10.72 14.70 -6.37
N ARG A 226 12.03 14.45 -6.34
CA ARG A 226 12.88 14.56 -7.53
C ARG A 226 13.42 13.20 -7.90
N ARG A 227 13.55 12.90 -9.19
CA ARG A 227 14.30 11.74 -9.67
C ARG A 227 15.61 12.20 -10.25
N VAL A 228 16.68 11.52 -9.86
CA VAL A 228 18.01 11.76 -10.42
C VAL A 228 18.43 10.52 -11.18
N ARG A 229 18.53 10.64 -12.50
CA ARG A 229 19.07 9.59 -13.36
C ARG A 229 20.57 9.81 -13.51
N TYR A 230 21.37 8.80 -13.17
CA TYR A 230 22.82 8.92 -13.14
C TYR A 230 23.51 7.58 -13.40
N ARG A 231 24.80 7.63 -13.77
CA ARG A 231 25.63 6.45 -13.98
C ARG A 231 26.61 6.23 -12.83
N GLU A 232 27.28 7.31 -12.42
CA GLU A 232 28.31 7.33 -11.39
C GLU A 232 27.97 8.28 -10.24
N ALA A 233 28.27 7.86 -9.01
CA ALA A 233 27.89 8.61 -7.82
C ALA A 233 28.55 10.00 -7.71
N SER A 234 29.67 10.24 -8.38
CA SER A 234 30.31 11.57 -8.45
C SER A 234 29.42 12.61 -9.13
N GLN A 235 28.55 12.21 -10.05
CA GLN A 235 27.62 13.10 -10.75
C GLN A 235 26.56 13.67 -9.79
N LEU A 236 26.33 13.03 -8.64
CA LEU A 236 25.35 13.50 -7.65
C LEU A 236 25.82 14.73 -6.87
N VAL A 237 27.14 14.97 -6.77
CA VAL A 237 27.71 16.07 -5.98
C VAL A 237 27.16 17.45 -6.39
N PRO A 238 27.23 17.88 -7.68
CA PRO A 238 26.68 19.17 -8.08
C PRO A 238 25.16 19.25 -7.91
N ILE A 239 24.45 18.14 -8.09
CA ILE A 239 22.99 18.08 -7.91
C ILE A 239 22.61 18.31 -6.45
N VAL A 240 23.26 17.59 -5.53
CA VAL A 240 22.99 17.72 -4.08
C VAL A 240 23.32 19.13 -3.60
N ARG A 241 24.43 19.72 -4.06
CA ARG A 241 24.75 21.13 -3.77
C ARG A 241 23.63 22.07 -4.20
N GLY A 242 23.20 21.97 -5.46
CA GLY A 242 22.12 22.82 -5.98
C GLY A 242 20.75 22.58 -5.34
N LEU A 243 20.53 21.44 -4.68
CA LEU A 243 19.32 21.19 -3.89
C LEU A 243 19.40 21.81 -2.49
N LEU A 244 20.59 21.78 -1.87
CA LEU A 244 20.86 22.38 -0.56
C LEU A 244 20.86 23.92 -0.64
N ASP A 245 21.32 24.49 -1.75
CA ASP A 245 21.36 25.95 -1.97
C ASP A 245 19.96 26.58 -2.18
N ARG A 246 18.89 25.79 -2.29
CA ARG A 246 17.54 26.32 -2.55
C ARG A 246 16.96 26.97 -1.30
N PRO A 247 16.40 28.19 -1.40
CA PRO A 247 15.73 28.82 -0.28
C PRO A 247 14.51 28.02 0.16
N ARG A 248 14.33 27.88 1.48
CA ARG A 248 13.20 27.15 2.06
C ARG A 248 11.89 27.79 1.63
N THR A 249 11.00 26.98 1.06
CA THR A 249 9.61 27.38 0.91
C THR A 249 8.92 27.22 2.25
N SER A 250 8.79 28.31 3.02
CA SER A 250 7.96 28.31 4.23
C SER A 250 6.50 28.19 3.83
N ARG A 251 5.87 27.04 4.04
CA ARG A 251 4.41 26.90 4.01
C ARG A 251 3.91 26.44 5.37
N PRO A 252 2.75 26.94 5.84
CA PRO A 252 2.21 26.54 7.13
C PRO A 252 1.86 25.05 7.12
N ALA A 253 2.00 24.41 8.29
CA ALA A 253 1.45 23.09 8.53
C ALA A 253 -0.07 23.11 8.28
N PRO A 254 -0.62 22.24 7.41
CA PRO A 254 -2.06 22.16 7.20
C PRO A 254 -2.75 21.59 8.45
N ARG A 255 -3.96 22.10 8.73
CA ARG A 255 -4.86 21.59 9.76
C ARG A 255 -5.40 20.22 9.34
N ASP A 256 -5.56 19.33 10.32
CA ASP A 256 -6.34 18.10 10.17
C ASP A 256 -7.75 18.48 9.69
N VAL A 257 -8.06 18.18 8.43
CA VAL A 257 -9.43 18.24 7.92
C VAL A 257 -10.02 16.87 8.22
N GLY A 258 -11.05 16.88 9.05
CA GLY A 258 -11.69 15.70 9.62
C GLY A 258 -12.16 14.70 8.55
N GLU A 259 -12.29 13.45 9.01
CA GLU A 259 -13.01 12.39 8.33
C GLU A 259 -14.45 12.85 8.04
N ASP A 260 -14.75 13.16 6.78
CA ASP A 260 -16.14 13.37 6.36
C ASP A 260 -16.72 12.07 5.79
N ASP A 261 -17.68 11.58 6.58
CA ASP A 261 -18.97 11.01 6.20
C ASP A 261 -19.01 9.71 5.39
N ALA A 262 -18.96 8.61 6.15
CA ALA A 262 -19.83 7.47 5.89
C ALA A 262 -21.26 7.82 6.35
N ARG A 263 -22.21 7.97 5.41
CA ARG A 263 -23.65 7.74 5.62
C ARG A 263 -24.46 7.93 4.34
N HIS A 264 -24.87 6.81 3.74
CA HIS A 264 -26.24 6.59 3.26
C HIS A 264 -26.44 5.10 2.93
N ALA A 265 -26.82 4.30 3.92
CA ALA A 265 -27.44 3.01 3.65
C ALA A 265 -28.91 3.25 3.33
N SER A 266 -29.23 3.45 2.05
CA SER A 266 -30.61 3.38 1.60
C SER A 266 -31.09 1.93 1.72
N ARG A 267 -32.15 1.71 2.50
CA ARG A 267 -32.87 0.43 2.54
C ARG A 267 -33.55 0.22 1.19
N SER A 268 -32.81 -0.35 0.25
CA SER A 268 -33.33 -0.80 -1.04
C SER A 268 -34.11 -2.10 -0.86
N ARG A 269 -35.22 -2.20 -1.58
CA ARG A 269 -35.89 -3.47 -1.91
C ARG A 269 -34.86 -4.47 -2.44
N TRP A 270 -35.08 -5.75 -2.14
CA TRP A 270 -34.28 -6.87 -2.63
C TRP A 270 -34.08 -6.75 -4.15
N THR A 271 -32.82 -6.77 -4.58
CA THR A 271 -32.41 -6.83 -6.00
C THR A 271 -31.41 -7.97 -6.12
N SER A 272 -31.60 -8.88 -7.08
CA SER A 272 -30.68 -10.00 -7.36
C SER A 272 -29.27 -9.57 -7.83
N ALA A 273 -29.09 -8.31 -8.21
CA ALA A 273 -27.80 -7.78 -8.66
C ALA A 273 -26.73 -7.72 -7.55
N PRO A 274 -25.45 -8.03 -7.86
CA PRO A 274 -24.33 -7.83 -6.94
C PRO A 274 -24.20 -6.38 -6.47
N ARG A 275 -23.74 -6.22 -5.23
CA ARG A 275 -23.45 -4.93 -4.61
C ARG A 275 -22.00 -4.87 -4.22
N TYR A 276 -21.37 -3.78 -4.58
CA TYR A 276 -20.00 -3.48 -4.22
C TYR A 276 -20.00 -2.67 -2.92
N ALA A 277 -18.87 -2.67 -2.22
CA ALA A 277 -18.61 -1.80 -1.08
C ALA A 277 -17.11 -1.63 -0.95
N ARG A 278 -16.65 -0.52 -0.36
CA ARG A 278 -15.23 -0.32 -0.11
C ARG A 278 -14.77 -1.26 0.99
N ARG A 279 -13.60 -1.88 0.81
CA ARG A 279 -12.94 -2.56 1.90
C ARG A 279 -12.29 -1.53 2.85
N PRO A 280 -12.09 -1.85 4.14
CA PRO A 280 -11.31 -1.01 5.03
C PRO A 280 -9.90 -0.79 4.48
N VAL A 281 -9.42 0.46 4.54
CA VAL A 281 -8.11 0.89 4.06
C VAL A 281 -7.38 1.63 5.16
N ASP A 282 -6.05 1.64 5.11
CA ASP A 282 -5.19 2.23 6.14
C ASP A 282 -5.11 3.77 6.01
N ASP A 283 -5.06 4.28 4.77
CA ASP A 283 -5.06 5.73 4.49
C ASP A 283 -5.47 6.01 3.04
N VAL A 284 -5.95 7.22 2.78
CA VAL A 284 -6.33 7.69 1.45
C VAL A 284 -5.83 9.10 1.23
N LEU A 285 -5.22 9.34 0.07
CA LEU A 285 -4.73 10.65 -0.33
C LEU A 285 -5.27 11.02 -1.73
N PRO A 286 -6.14 12.04 -1.83
CA PRO A 286 -6.49 12.65 -3.09
C PRO A 286 -5.27 13.31 -3.74
N LEU A 287 -5.06 13.01 -5.02
CA LEU A 287 -4.02 13.63 -5.85
C LEU A 287 -4.73 14.51 -6.88
N THR A 288 -4.54 15.82 -6.76
CA THR A 288 -5.21 16.80 -7.61
C THR A 288 -4.43 17.03 -8.89
N ASP A 289 -5.12 16.99 -10.03
CA ASP A 289 -4.60 17.29 -11.38
C ASP A 289 -3.56 16.29 -11.93
N PRO A 290 -3.98 15.22 -12.65
CA PRO A 290 -5.37 14.80 -12.89
C PRO A 290 -6.00 14.16 -11.65
N ASP A 291 -7.34 14.02 -11.61
CA ASP A 291 -8.06 13.35 -10.51
C ASP A 291 -7.57 11.90 -10.35
N ARG A 292 -6.79 11.68 -9.30
CA ARG A 292 -6.26 10.38 -8.89
C ARG A 292 -6.45 10.20 -7.40
N LEU A 293 -6.50 8.94 -6.97
CA LEU A 293 -6.69 8.60 -5.57
C LEU A 293 -5.66 7.56 -5.15
N ALA A 294 -4.74 7.93 -4.26
CA ALA A 294 -3.84 6.98 -3.64
C ALA A 294 -4.54 6.32 -2.45
N VAL A 295 -4.60 4.99 -2.45
CA VAL A 295 -5.22 4.17 -1.41
C VAL A 295 -4.15 3.25 -0.84
N LEU A 296 -3.90 3.34 0.47
CA LEU A 296 -3.02 2.43 1.20
C LEU A 296 -3.87 1.36 1.86
N ALA A 297 -3.62 0.10 1.54
CA ALA A 297 -4.27 -1.04 2.17
C ALA A 297 -3.26 -2.18 2.33
N HIS A 298 -3.24 -2.79 3.52
CA HIS A 298 -2.40 -3.95 3.82
C HIS A 298 -0.91 -3.69 3.51
N GLY A 299 -0.44 -2.47 3.82
CA GLY A 299 0.96 -2.06 3.59
C GLY A 299 1.34 -1.82 2.13
N SER A 300 0.39 -1.87 1.20
CA SER A 300 0.60 -1.58 -0.23
C SER A 300 -0.21 -0.37 -0.66
N VAL A 301 0.40 0.50 -1.47
CA VAL A 301 -0.32 1.63 -2.07
C VAL A 301 -0.75 1.30 -3.50
N ARG A 302 -1.96 1.74 -3.84
CA ARG A 302 -2.51 1.74 -5.20
C ARG A 302 -2.91 3.16 -5.57
N VAL A 303 -2.57 3.58 -6.78
CA VAL A 303 -2.96 4.90 -7.29
C VAL A 303 -4.02 4.71 -8.36
N LEU A 304 -5.25 4.98 -7.98
CA LEU A 304 -6.40 4.89 -8.87
C LEU A 304 -6.41 6.09 -9.81
N SER A 305 -6.64 5.83 -11.09
CA SER A 305 -6.72 6.84 -12.16
C SER A 305 -7.90 6.57 -13.08
N GLY A 306 -8.21 7.51 -13.98
CA GLY A 306 -9.34 7.41 -14.89
C GLY A 306 -10.67 7.32 -14.13
N ILE A 307 -11.44 6.25 -14.37
CA ILE A 307 -12.74 6.02 -13.71
C ILE A 307 -12.62 5.41 -12.30
N GLY A 308 -11.44 4.92 -11.91
CA GLY A 308 -11.20 4.25 -10.64
C GLY A 308 -11.56 5.07 -9.39
N PRO A 309 -11.15 6.36 -9.27
CA PRO A 309 -11.55 7.21 -8.15
C PRO A 309 -13.07 7.39 -8.03
N ALA A 310 -13.77 7.54 -9.16
CA ALA A 310 -15.23 7.68 -9.17
C ALA A 310 -15.93 6.39 -8.72
N ILE A 311 -15.48 5.24 -9.22
CA ILE A 311 -16.00 3.93 -8.80
C ILE A 311 -15.79 3.74 -7.29
N TRP A 312 -14.55 3.92 -6.81
CA TRP A 312 -14.21 3.67 -5.41
C TRP A 312 -15.02 4.56 -4.46
N ARG A 313 -15.15 5.87 -4.74
CA ARG A 313 -15.91 6.81 -3.91
C ARG A 313 -17.40 6.47 -3.81
N ASN A 314 -17.99 5.93 -4.89
CA ASN A 314 -19.43 5.65 -4.99
C ASN A 314 -19.79 4.18 -4.73
N ALA A 315 -18.82 3.33 -4.36
CA ALA A 315 -19.05 1.90 -4.24
C ALA A 315 -19.89 1.48 -3.03
N GLU A 316 -20.16 2.33 -2.04
CA GLU A 316 -20.79 1.93 -0.76
C GLU A 316 -22.19 1.30 -0.91
N GLY A 317 -22.26 -0.04 -0.98
CA GLY A 317 -23.52 -0.79 -1.18
C GLY A 317 -24.13 -0.64 -2.58
N ALA A 318 -23.37 -0.14 -3.56
CA ALA A 318 -23.87 0.24 -4.87
C ALA A 318 -23.90 -0.95 -5.85
N PRO A 319 -24.98 -1.13 -6.64
CA PRO A 319 -24.98 -2.04 -7.77
C PRO A 319 -24.16 -1.45 -8.94
N LEU A 320 -23.73 -2.30 -9.88
CA LEU A 320 -22.94 -1.87 -11.05
C LEU A 320 -23.61 -0.73 -11.83
N SER A 321 -24.92 -0.78 -12.02
CA SER A 321 -25.66 0.25 -12.76
C SER A 321 -25.54 1.64 -12.13
N ALA A 322 -25.52 1.73 -10.79
CA ALA A 322 -25.32 2.99 -10.08
C ALA A 322 -23.87 3.50 -10.21
N LEU A 323 -22.90 2.58 -10.25
CA LEU A 323 -21.50 2.92 -10.50
C LEU A 323 -21.31 3.46 -11.93
N VAL A 324 -21.92 2.83 -12.93
CA VAL A 324 -21.93 3.31 -14.32
C VAL A 324 -22.50 4.72 -14.40
N GLN A 325 -23.67 4.96 -13.78
CA GLN A 325 -24.28 6.30 -13.74
C GLN A 325 -23.36 7.33 -13.08
N SER A 326 -22.71 6.97 -11.98
CA SER A 326 -21.79 7.85 -11.25
C SER A 326 -20.55 8.19 -12.08
N VAL A 327 -19.98 7.21 -12.79
CA VAL A 327 -18.84 7.40 -13.69
C VAL A 327 -19.21 8.30 -14.85
N VAL A 328 -20.35 8.06 -15.52
CA VAL A 328 -20.82 8.88 -16.64
C VAL A 328 -21.11 10.32 -16.18
N ALA A 329 -21.71 10.50 -15.01
CA ALA A 329 -21.99 11.83 -14.47
C ALA A 329 -20.71 12.61 -14.09
N GLY A 330 -19.67 11.92 -13.60
CA GLY A 330 -18.44 12.54 -13.13
C GLY A 330 -17.37 12.76 -14.20
N VAL A 331 -17.15 11.75 -15.05
CA VAL A 331 -16.07 11.72 -16.06
C VAL A 331 -16.59 12.02 -17.47
N GLY A 332 -17.87 11.77 -17.72
CA GLY A 332 -18.47 11.84 -19.06
C GLY A 332 -18.35 10.52 -19.83
N SER A 333 -19.12 10.41 -20.92
CA SER A 333 -19.08 9.26 -21.83
C SER A 333 -18.01 9.46 -22.92
N PRO A 334 -17.25 8.41 -23.28
CA PRO A 334 -16.37 8.47 -24.44
C PRO A 334 -17.15 8.77 -25.74
N PRO A 335 -16.64 9.61 -26.64
CA PRO A 335 -17.32 9.91 -27.90
C PRO A 335 -17.55 8.65 -28.74
N GLY A 336 -18.80 8.38 -29.10
CA GLY A 336 -19.17 7.25 -29.95
C GLY A 336 -19.28 5.90 -29.25
N ALA A 337 -19.03 5.81 -27.94
CA ALA A 337 -19.21 4.57 -27.19
C ALA A 337 -20.71 4.28 -26.96
N SER A 338 -21.09 3.03 -27.18
CA SER A 338 -22.41 2.50 -26.83
C SER A 338 -22.56 2.35 -25.31
N ALA A 339 -23.81 2.20 -24.84
CA ALA A 339 -24.09 1.97 -23.42
C ALA A 339 -23.44 0.65 -22.92
N GLU A 340 -23.40 -0.38 -23.76
CA GLU A 340 -22.78 -1.68 -23.45
C GLU A 340 -21.27 -1.54 -23.26
N GLU A 341 -20.56 -0.85 -24.17
CA GLU A 341 -19.10 -0.63 -24.05
C GLU A 341 -18.73 0.16 -22.79
N ILE A 342 -19.57 1.12 -22.38
CA ILE A 342 -19.38 1.88 -21.14
C ILE A 342 -19.58 0.97 -19.92
N GLU A 343 -20.64 0.15 -19.91
CA GLU A 343 -20.90 -0.79 -18.82
C GLU A 343 -19.76 -1.82 -18.69
N ASP A 344 -19.30 -2.40 -19.79
CA ASP A 344 -18.19 -3.37 -19.80
C ASP A 344 -16.88 -2.75 -19.28
N SER A 345 -16.60 -1.49 -19.66
CA SER A 345 -15.42 -0.77 -19.17
C SER A 345 -15.47 -0.53 -17.66
N VAL A 346 -16.65 -0.15 -17.14
CA VAL A 346 -16.86 0.04 -15.70
C VAL A 346 -16.80 -1.30 -14.96
N ARG A 347 -17.39 -2.36 -15.51
CA ARG A 347 -17.34 -3.72 -14.95
C ARG A 347 -15.90 -4.21 -14.82
N ALA A 348 -15.11 -4.11 -15.88
CA ALA A 348 -13.70 -4.49 -15.84
C ALA A 348 -12.90 -3.71 -14.78
N ALA A 349 -13.20 -2.41 -14.60
CA ALA A 349 -12.56 -1.61 -13.57
C ALA A 349 -13.02 -1.99 -12.14
N VAL A 350 -14.29 -2.33 -11.95
CA VAL A 350 -14.82 -2.86 -10.68
C VAL A 350 -14.16 -4.20 -10.35
N ASP A 351 -14.09 -5.13 -11.30
CA ASP A 351 -13.46 -6.44 -11.14
C ASP A 351 -11.98 -6.30 -10.78
N ALA A 352 -11.27 -5.36 -11.41
CA ALA A 352 -9.89 -5.04 -11.04
C ALA A 352 -9.80 -4.59 -9.57
N LEU A 353 -10.65 -3.65 -9.13
CA LEU A 353 -10.66 -3.17 -7.74
C LEU A 353 -11.06 -4.25 -6.72
N VAL A 354 -11.93 -5.20 -7.10
CA VAL A 354 -12.25 -6.37 -6.28
C VAL A 354 -11.04 -7.32 -6.18
N SER A 355 -10.39 -7.62 -7.30
CA SER A 355 -9.21 -8.50 -7.34
C SER A 355 -8.01 -7.92 -6.56
N GLU A 356 -7.89 -6.59 -6.54
CA GLU A 356 -6.88 -5.87 -5.77
C GLU A 356 -7.22 -5.75 -4.27
N GLY A 357 -8.42 -6.19 -3.85
CA GLY A 357 -8.87 -6.13 -2.47
C GLY A 357 -9.26 -4.71 -2.00
N LEU A 358 -9.55 -3.79 -2.93
CA LEU A 358 -10.01 -2.43 -2.63
C LEU A 358 -11.53 -2.34 -2.51
N LEU A 359 -12.25 -3.21 -3.22
CA LEU A 359 -13.68 -3.40 -3.10
C LEU A 359 -14.00 -4.83 -2.62
N SER A 360 -15.15 -4.98 -1.98
CA SER A 360 -15.78 -6.27 -1.72
C SER A 360 -17.05 -6.37 -2.56
N GLU A 361 -17.27 -7.54 -3.14
CA GLU A 361 -18.52 -7.88 -3.79
C GLU A 361 -19.37 -8.72 -2.84
N THR A 362 -20.63 -8.31 -2.70
CA THR A 362 -21.68 -9.07 -2.02
C THR A 362 -22.73 -9.41 -3.04
N ALA A 363 -23.06 -10.69 -3.13
CA ALA A 363 -24.12 -11.16 -4.00
C ALA A 363 -25.23 -11.81 -3.15
N PRO A 364 -26.50 -11.58 -3.48
CA PRO A 364 -27.58 -12.32 -2.85
C PRO A 364 -27.45 -13.79 -3.24
N ARG A 365 -27.47 -14.69 -2.26
CA ARG A 365 -27.64 -16.12 -2.49
C ARG A 365 -29.11 -16.47 -2.26
N TRP A 366 -29.71 -17.13 -3.24
CA TRP A 366 -31.12 -17.44 -3.28
C TRP A 366 -31.37 -18.90 -2.88
N ARG A 367 -32.47 -19.13 -2.20
CA ARG A 367 -32.98 -20.47 -1.91
C ARG A 367 -34.49 -20.51 -2.02
N ILE A 368 -35.02 -21.68 -2.36
CA ILE A 368 -36.46 -21.93 -2.29
C ILE A 368 -36.86 -21.87 -0.81
N ARG A 369 -37.91 -21.11 -0.48
CA ARG A 369 -38.35 -20.99 0.91
C ARG A 369 -38.83 -22.34 1.44
N ALA A 370 -38.58 -22.60 2.72
CA ALA A 370 -38.99 -23.84 3.37
C ALA A 370 -40.51 -24.06 3.40
N ASP A 371 -41.29 -22.99 3.25
CA ASP A 371 -42.75 -23.00 3.20
C ASP A 371 -43.31 -23.06 1.77
N VAL A 372 -42.54 -23.49 0.77
CA VAL A 372 -42.99 -23.63 -0.62
C VAL A 372 -43.01 -25.10 -1.03
N ALA A 373 -44.20 -25.59 -1.39
CA ALA A 373 -44.35 -26.90 -2.03
C ALA A 373 -44.28 -26.78 -3.54
N TRP A 374 -43.66 -27.72 -4.23
CA TRP A 374 -43.60 -27.70 -5.69
C TRP A 374 -43.57 -29.10 -6.28
N THR A 375 -44.00 -29.22 -7.54
CA THR A 375 -43.96 -30.44 -8.34
C THR A 375 -43.39 -30.15 -9.72
N ASP A 376 -42.75 -31.15 -10.33
CA ASP A 376 -42.17 -31.09 -11.67
C ASP A 376 -42.74 -32.26 -12.49
N ASP A 377 -43.46 -31.95 -13.57
CA ASP A 377 -44.02 -32.95 -14.49
C ASP A 377 -43.16 -33.18 -15.75
N GLY A 378 -41.99 -32.52 -15.80
CA GLY A 378 -41.06 -32.56 -16.93
C GLY A 378 -41.17 -31.37 -17.86
N GLU A 379 -42.36 -30.82 -18.07
CA GLU A 379 -42.58 -29.64 -18.93
C GLU A 379 -42.80 -28.36 -18.10
N THR A 380 -43.52 -28.48 -16.99
CA THR A 380 -43.93 -27.39 -16.12
C THR A 380 -43.57 -27.68 -14.68
N ILE A 381 -43.13 -26.65 -13.97
CA ILE A 381 -42.98 -26.67 -12.51
C ILE A 381 -44.12 -25.88 -11.90
N THR A 382 -44.86 -26.49 -10.99
CA THR A 382 -45.91 -25.79 -10.23
C THR A 382 -45.43 -25.59 -8.81
N ALA A 383 -45.32 -24.33 -8.37
CA ALA A 383 -44.93 -23.96 -7.01
C ALA A 383 -46.09 -23.32 -6.24
N LEU A 384 -46.21 -23.59 -4.94
CA LEU A 384 -47.28 -23.09 -4.08
C LEU A 384 -46.71 -22.63 -2.72
N PRO A 385 -46.84 -21.33 -2.36
CA PRO A 385 -46.41 -20.84 -1.07
C PRO A 385 -47.44 -21.21 0.02
N LEU A 386 -47.03 -21.97 1.02
CA LEU A 386 -47.86 -22.50 2.10
C LEU A 386 -48.00 -21.53 3.28
N GLY A 387 -47.12 -20.52 3.40
CA GLY A 387 -47.11 -19.55 4.50
C GLY A 387 -48.40 -18.74 4.65
N GLU A 388 -49.11 -18.46 3.55
CA GLU A 388 -50.43 -17.85 3.51
C GLU A 388 -51.44 -18.73 2.74
N TRP A 389 -51.54 -20.02 3.09
CA TRP A 389 -52.33 -21.03 2.34
C TRP A 389 -53.78 -20.64 1.96
N ARG A 390 -54.41 -19.69 2.66
CA ARG A 390 -55.77 -19.18 2.35
C ARG A 390 -55.81 -18.21 1.16
N ARG A 391 -54.67 -17.66 0.75
CA ARG A 391 -54.49 -16.73 -0.39
C ARG A 391 -53.50 -17.25 -1.42
N ALA A 392 -52.92 -18.43 -1.17
CA ALA A 392 -51.94 -19.03 -2.04
C ALA A 392 -52.56 -19.43 -3.39
N ALA A 393 -51.99 -18.93 -4.47
CA ALA A 393 -52.30 -19.37 -5.83
C ALA A 393 -51.11 -20.19 -6.36
N PRO A 394 -51.35 -21.30 -7.09
CA PRO A 394 -50.28 -22.02 -7.77
C PRO A 394 -49.58 -21.11 -8.78
N PHE A 395 -48.24 -21.14 -8.77
CA PHE A 395 -47.39 -20.43 -9.71
C PHE A 395 -46.79 -21.43 -10.70
N GLY A 396 -47.21 -21.33 -11.96
CA GLY A 396 -46.70 -22.17 -13.05
C GLY A 396 -45.43 -21.59 -13.63
N ILE A 397 -44.41 -22.43 -13.79
CA ILE A 397 -43.09 -22.09 -14.28
C ILE A 397 -42.78 -22.98 -15.48
N GLU A 398 -42.59 -22.37 -16.64
CA GLU A 398 -42.37 -23.07 -17.92
C GLU A 398 -41.09 -22.59 -18.60
N GLY A 399 -40.66 -23.32 -19.64
CA GLY A 399 -39.56 -22.92 -20.51
C GLY A 399 -38.23 -22.74 -19.77
N SER A 400 -37.56 -21.61 -20.02
CA SER A 400 -36.28 -21.29 -19.36
C SER A 400 -36.41 -21.14 -17.84
N GLY A 401 -37.55 -20.68 -17.33
CA GLY A 401 -37.83 -20.59 -15.90
C GLY A 401 -37.79 -21.96 -15.21
N ALA A 402 -38.31 -23.00 -15.87
CA ALA A 402 -38.31 -24.36 -15.32
C ALA A 402 -36.89 -24.92 -15.20
N VAL A 403 -36.03 -24.59 -16.17
CA VAL A 403 -34.60 -24.94 -16.10
C VAL A 403 -33.91 -24.21 -14.97
N ILE A 404 -34.12 -22.89 -14.82
CA ILE A 404 -33.53 -22.10 -13.74
C ILE A 404 -33.97 -22.62 -12.36
N TRP A 405 -35.26 -22.97 -12.19
CA TRP A 405 -35.78 -23.55 -10.95
C TRP A 405 -35.12 -24.90 -10.62
N ARG A 406 -34.94 -25.79 -11.62
CA ARG A 406 -34.27 -27.09 -11.40
C ARG A 406 -32.81 -26.90 -10.99
N GLU A 407 -32.10 -25.97 -11.60
CA GLU A 407 -30.73 -25.64 -11.18
C GLU A 407 -30.70 -25.11 -9.74
N LEU A 408 -31.63 -24.22 -9.38
CA LEU A 408 -31.74 -23.69 -8.02
C LEU A 408 -32.04 -24.80 -7.00
N ALA A 409 -33.03 -25.65 -7.27
CA ALA A 409 -33.37 -26.78 -6.41
C ALA A 409 -32.20 -27.77 -6.26
N SER A 410 -31.50 -28.06 -7.36
CA SER A 410 -30.33 -28.95 -7.36
C SER A 410 -29.17 -28.35 -6.58
N ALA A 411 -28.88 -27.06 -6.77
CA ALA A 411 -27.81 -26.36 -6.08
C ALA A 411 -28.06 -26.26 -4.56
N VAL A 412 -29.30 -25.98 -4.14
CA VAL A 412 -29.70 -25.98 -2.72
C VAL A 412 -29.56 -27.39 -2.12
N ALA A 413 -29.96 -28.43 -2.84
CA ALA A 413 -29.82 -29.81 -2.37
C ALA A 413 -28.35 -30.26 -2.24
N ALA A 414 -27.46 -29.76 -3.10
CA ALA A 414 -26.04 -30.14 -3.10
C ALA A 414 -25.18 -29.36 -2.09
N SER A 415 -25.51 -28.09 -1.83
CA SER A 415 -24.72 -27.17 -0.99
C SER A 415 -25.35 -26.87 0.38
N ALA A 416 -26.53 -27.43 0.66
CA ALA A 416 -27.30 -27.35 1.89
C ALA A 416 -27.84 -25.98 2.34
N ASP A 417 -27.62 -24.86 1.61
CA ASP A 417 -28.16 -23.56 2.05
C ASP A 417 -28.72 -22.64 0.93
N ALA A 418 -27.95 -22.23 -0.09
CA ALA A 418 -28.40 -21.27 -1.12
C ALA A 418 -27.46 -21.20 -2.35
N ALA A 419 -27.94 -20.71 -3.50
CA ALA A 419 -27.19 -20.56 -4.75
C ALA A 419 -27.09 -19.09 -5.20
N SER A 420 -25.94 -18.68 -5.73
CA SER A 420 -25.76 -17.33 -6.30
C SER A 420 -26.28 -17.25 -7.75
N PRO A 421 -26.74 -16.07 -8.22
CA PRO A 421 -27.14 -15.87 -9.60
C PRO A 421 -26.06 -16.25 -10.63
N ARG A 422 -24.78 -16.07 -10.28
CA ARG A 422 -23.65 -16.44 -11.15
C ARG A 422 -23.52 -17.95 -11.32
N GLU A 423 -23.54 -18.72 -10.23
CA GLU A 423 -23.50 -20.20 -10.27
C GLU A 423 -24.67 -20.75 -11.09
N LEU A 424 -25.86 -20.16 -10.92
CA LEU A 424 -27.05 -20.53 -11.68
C LEU A 424 -26.92 -20.15 -13.16
N ALA A 425 -26.41 -18.96 -13.48
CA ALA A 425 -26.20 -18.53 -14.86
C ALA A 425 -25.19 -19.43 -15.59
N GLU A 426 -24.11 -19.85 -14.94
CA GLU A 426 -23.13 -20.80 -15.48
C GLU A 426 -23.77 -22.16 -15.79
N ALA A 427 -24.55 -22.70 -14.85
CA ALA A 427 -25.26 -23.97 -15.02
C ALA A 427 -26.32 -23.90 -16.13
N VAL A 428 -27.11 -22.81 -16.17
CA VAL A 428 -28.16 -22.57 -17.15
C VAL A 428 -27.58 -22.35 -18.54
N ALA A 429 -26.51 -21.56 -18.67
CA ALA A 429 -25.80 -21.34 -19.93
C ALA A 429 -25.30 -22.66 -20.52
N LEU A 430 -24.68 -23.50 -19.67
CA LEU A 430 -24.21 -24.82 -20.07
C LEU A 430 -25.36 -25.73 -20.51
N ARG A 431 -26.48 -25.74 -19.78
CA ARG A 431 -27.62 -26.62 -20.06
C ARG A 431 -28.43 -26.19 -21.28
N LEU A 432 -28.59 -24.89 -21.49
CA LEU A 432 -29.33 -24.31 -22.62
C LEU A 432 -28.45 -24.02 -23.84
N GLN A 433 -27.13 -24.16 -23.72
CA GLN A 433 -26.15 -23.85 -24.78
C GLN A 433 -26.30 -22.41 -25.30
N VAL A 434 -26.49 -21.48 -24.37
CA VAL A 434 -26.61 -20.04 -24.65
C VAL A 434 -25.40 -19.30 -24.08
N ASP A 435 -25.22 -18.05 -24.51
CA ASP A 435 -24.21 -17.17 -23.95
C ASP A 435 -24.46 -16.93 -22.45
N GLN A 436 -23.38 -16.91 -21.66
CA GLN A 436 -23.45 -16.78 -20.20
C GLN A 436 -24.07 -15.44 -19.76
N ARG A 437 -23.88 -14.37 -20.54
CA ARG A 437 -24.51 -13.07 -20.27
C ARG A 437 -26.03 -13.15 -20.42
N VAL A 438 -26.49 -13.78 -21.50
CA VAL A 438 -27.92 -13.97 -21.78
C VAL A 438 -28.57 -14.83 -20.69
N ALA A 439 -27.91 -15.92 -20.27
CA ALA A 439 -28.37 -16.73 -19.15
C ALA A 439 -28.43 -15.93 -17.84
N GLY A 440 -27.44 -15.07 -17.59
CA GLY A 440 -27.39 -14.19 -16.42
C GLY A 440 -28.57 -13.21 -16.35
N GLU A 441 -28.95 -12.60 -17.47
CA GLU A 441 -30.12 -11.71 -17.55
C GLU A 441 -31.41 -12.47 -17.23
N TRP A 442 -31.59 -13.67 -17.78
CA TRP A 442 -32.77 -14.52 -17.50
C TRP A 442 -32.84 -14.94 -16.03
N VAL A 443 -31.73 -15.41 -15.46
CA VAL A 443 -31.65 -15.83 -14.06
C VAL A 443 -31.98 -14.67 -13.12
N THR A 444 -31.41 -13.50 -13.36
CA THR A 444 -31.63 -12.30 -12.54
C THR A 444 -33.10 -11.88 -12.57
N ALA A 445 -33.69 -11.74 -13.76
CA ALA A 445 -35.09 -11.36 -13.91
C ALA A 445 -36.05 -12.37 -13.26
N PHE A 446 -35.78 -13.67 -13.45
CA PHE A 446 -36.62 -14.73 -12.92
C PHE A 446 -36.52 -14.85 -11.38
N LEU A 447 -35.34 -14.71 -10.79
CA LEU A 447 -35.19 -14.72 -9.33
C LEU A 447 -35.89 -13.54 -8.66
N ASP A 448 -35.85 -12.35 -9.27
CA ASP A 448 -36.59 -11.19 -8.78
C ASP A 448 -38.11 -11.43 -8.84
N GLU A 449 -38.61 -12.06 -9.91
CA GLU A 449 -40.02 -12.45 -10.05
C GLU A 449 -40.45 -13.48 -8.98
N LEU A 450 -39.67 -14.54 -8.79
CA LEU A 450 -39.92 -15.55 -7.77
C LEU A 450 -39.87 -14.97 -6.35
N GLY A 451 -38.94 -14.02 -6.11
CA GLY A 451 -38.83 -13.31 -4.83
C GLY A 451 -40.05 -12.46 -4.55
N ALA A 452 -40.54 -11.74 -5.57
CA ALA A 452 -41.79 -10.96 -5.47
C ALA A 452 -43.03 -11.83 -5.25
N ALA A 453 -43.04 -13.05 -5.82
CA ALA A 453 -44.07 -14.05 -5.61
C ALA A 453 -43.96 -14.78 -4.25
N GLY A 454 -42.91 -14.51 -3.46
CA GLY A 454 -42.69 -15.14 -2.16
C GLY A 454 -42.36 -16.64 -2.26
N LEU A 455 -41.74 -17.07 -3.37
CA LEU A 455 -41.37 -18.47 -3.61
C LEU A 455 -39.91 -18.77 -3.23
N VAL A 456 -39.06 -17.76 -3.30
CA VAL A 456 -37.65 -17.83 -2.94
C VAL A 456 -37.31 -16.70 -1.96
N GLU A 457 -36.24 -16.87 -1.22
CA GLU A 457 -35.67 -15.85 -0.36
C GLU A 457 -34.16 -15.72 -0.59
N ALA A 458 -33.63 -14.54 -0.28
CA ALA A 458 -32.22 -14.22 -0.48
C ALA A 458 -31.54 -13.89 0.85
N GLU A 459 -30.31 -14.34 1.00
CA GLU A 459 -29.38 -13.90 2.04
C GLU A 459 -28.17 -13.24 1.38
N THR A 460 -27.71 -12.10 1.90
CA THR A 460 -26.52 -11.44 1.39
C THR A 460 -25.27 -12.14 1.92
N ALA A 461 -24.48 -12.74 1.04
CA ALA A 461 -23.21 -13.37 1.39
C ALA A 461 -22.05 -12.67 0.64
N PRO A 462 -20.86 -12.57 1.26
CA PRO A 462 -19.66 -12.16 0.55
C PRO A 462 -19.34 -13.17 -0.56
N VAL A 463 -18.99 -12.67 -1.75
CA VAL A 463 -18.47 -13.53 -2.82
C VAL A 463 -17.05 -13.93 -2.45
N ALA A 464 -16.76 -15.23 -2.41
CA ALA A 464 -15.41 -15.72 -2.14
C ALA A 464 -14.48 -15.24 -3.27
N SER A 465 -13.50 -14.41 -2.92
CA SER A 465 -12.51 -13.81 -3.82
C SER A 465 -11.36 -14.76 -4.12
#